data_AF-A0A7V0XFE5-F1
#
_entry.id   AF-A0A7V0XFE5-F1
#
_cell.length_a   1.000
_cell.length_b   1.000
_cell.length_c   1.000
_cell.angle_alpha   90.00
_cell.angle_beta   90.00
_cell.angle_gamma   90.00
#
_symmetry.space_group_name_H-M   'P 1'
#
loop_
_entity.id
_entity.type
_entity.pdbx_description
1 polymer ?
#
loop_
_entity_poly.entity_id
_entity_poly.type
_entity_poly.pdbx_seq_one_letter_code
_entity_poly.pdbx_strand_id
1 'polypeptide(L)'
;MAQRRKPRPRGRRTGKLFALLVGIPAAILLLIAILNWVVMPLYTRLGREIDTPDVTGLAREEAEKVLARFNLKLGEVRVVADTLQPPGRVVTQFPPPGRKVKAGRTVALDVSRGSDRVLVPDLGGLRLEEAIAAVTAAGLRVGEVESLRTPDFVPGLIIAVRPMPGTELDRNATIIIAVSAPAGKFPMPNLTGMNIETASGIVASQGLILTPVRDAPSDEPVGMVMFQYPEEGTPVADGDTVALIVASPVEPAPDEQ
;
A
#
# COMPACT_ATOMS: atom_id res chain seq x y z
N MET A 1 70.14 -98.02 -13.41
CA MET A 1 69.20 -97.49 -12.39
C MET A 1 69.53 -96.04 -12.10
N ALA A 2 68.65 -95.09 -12.49
CA ALA A 2 68.49 -93.76 -11.90
C ALA A 2 67.39 -92.99 -12.67
N GLN A 3 66.18 -92.92 -12.10
CA GLN A 3 65.14 -91.96 -12.49
C GLN A 3 65.13 -90.80 -11.49
N ARG A 4 64.73 -89.60 -11.96
CA ARG A 4 64.04 -88.46 -11.28
C ARG A 4 64.67 -87.13 -11.75
N ARG A 5 63.99 -86.03 -12.05
CA ARG A 5 62.57 -85.60 -12.16
C ARG A 5 62.64 -84.25 -12.92
N LYS A 6 61.80 -84.00 -13.93
CA LYS A 6 61.58 -82.63 -14.47
C LYS A 6 60.27 -82.06 -13.88
N PRO A 7 60.23 -80.78 -13.47
CA PRO A 7 59.08 -80.20 -12.77
C PRO A 7 57.93 -79.83 -13.72
N ARG A 8 56.68 -79.92 -13.23
CA ARG A 8 55.47 -79.46 -13.94
C ARG A 8 55.37 -77.92 -13.90
N PRO A 9 55.02 -77.22 -14.99
CA PRO A 9 54.72 -75.80 -14.93
C PRO A 9 53.32 -75.52 -14.37
N ARG A 10 53.24 -74.56 -13.45
CA ARG A 10 52.02 -73.98 -12.83
C ARG A 10 51.24 -73.17 -13.88
N GLY A 11 49.93 -73.40 -13.96
CA GLY A 11 49.02 -72.70 -14.88
C GLY A 11 48.73 -71.24 -14.50
N ARG A 12 48.98 -70.33 -15.45
CA ARG A 12 48.61 -68.90 -15.46
C ARG A 12 47.08 -68.75 -15.60
N ARG A 13 46.32 -68.60 -14.50
CA ARG A 13 44.86 -68.31 -14.54
C ARG A 13 44.48 -66.88 -14.11
N THR A 14 45.43 -66.07 -13.62
CA THR A 14 45.16 -64.75 -13.02
C THR A 14 44.92 -63.61 -14.02
N GLY A 15 45.40 -63.72 -15.27
CA GLY A 15 45.24 -62.65 -16.26
C GLY A 15 43.83 -62.50 -16.85
N LYS A 16 43.04 -63.58 -16.88
CA LYS A 16 41.69 -63.55 -17.47
C LYS A 16 40.63 -62.93 -16.55
N LEU A 17 40.78 -63.04 -15.22
CA LEU A 17 39.86 -62.39 -14.27
C LEU A 17 40.08 -60.88 -14.17
N PHE A 18 41.33 -60.41 -14.23
CA PHE A 18 41.63 -58.96 -14.22
C PHE A 18 41.15 -58.27 -15.50
N ALA A 19 41.28 -58.92 -16.65
CA ALA A 19 40.74 -58.40 -17.92
C ALA A 19 39.20 -58.28 -17.89
N LEU A 20 38.50 -59.15 -17.15
CA LEU A 20 37.04 -59.14 -17.03
C LEU A 20 36.54 -58.08 -16.02
N LEU A 21 37.26 -57.88 -14.91
CA LEU A 21 36.94 -56.88 -13.88
C LEU A 21 37.18 -55.43 -14.32
N VAL A 22 38.13 -55.19 -15.23
CA VAL A 22 38.40 -53.84 -15.78
C VAL A 22 37.67 -53.61 -17.11
N GLY A 23 37.49 -54.65 -17.93
CA GLY A 23 36.84 -54.55 -19.23
C GLY A 23 35.35 -54.26 -19.16
N ILE A 24 34.63 -54.85 -18.20
CA ILE A 24 33.19 -54.61 -18.02
C ILE A 24 32.88 -53.16 -17.60
N PRO A 25 33.52 -52.58 -16.55
CA PRO A 25 33.27 -51.19 -16.20
C PRO A 25 33.73 -50.22 -17.30
N ALA A 26 34.80 -50.52 -18.04
CA ALA A 26 35.20 -49.72 -19.19
C ALA A 26 34.16 -49.76 -20.32
N ALA A 27 33.56 -50.93 -20.60
CA ALA A 27 32.49 -51.06 -21.58
C ALA A 27 31.20 -50.37 -21.14
N ILE A 28 30.87 -50.41 -19.84
CA ILE A 28 29.71 -49.68 -19.29
C ILE A 28 29.94 -48.17 -19.36
N LEU A 29 31.13 -47.69 -19.01
CA LEU A 29 31.48 -46.27 -19.14
C LEU A 29 31.47 -45.81 -20.60
N LEU A 30 31.92 -46.65 -21.54
CA LEU A 30 31.84 -46.38 -22.97
C LEU A 30 30.39 -46.35 -23.46
N LEU A 31 29.54 -47.28 -22.99
CA LEU A 31 28.11 -47.31 -23.31
C LEU A 31 27.41 -46.06 -22.74
N ILE A 32 27.71 -45.67 -21.50
CA ILE A 32 27.19 -44.44 -20.89
C ILE A 32 27.69 -43.21 -21.67
N ALA A 33 28.95 -43.19 -22.10
CA ALA A 33 29.51 -42.11 -22.91
C ALA A 33 28.83 -42.04 -24.29
N ILE A 34 28.64 -43.16 -24.98
CA ILE A 34 27.92 -43.21 -26.26
C ILE A 34 26.46 -42.82 -26.05
N LEU A 35 25.82 -43.30 -24.98
CA LEU A 35 24.45 -42.95 -24.65
C LEU A 35 24.33 -41.45 -24.38
N ASN A 36 25.27 -40.83 -23.67
CA ASN A 36 25.21 -39.42 -23.30
C ASN A 36 25.70 -38.46 -24.40
N TRP A 37 26.66 -38.88 -25.23
CA TRP A 37 27.34 -38.03 -26.20
C TRP A 37 26.90 -38.27 -27.65
N VAL A 38 26.27 -39.42 -27.92
CA VAL A 38 25.72 -39.77 -29.24
C VAL A 38 24.20 -39.93 -29.15
N VAL A 39 23.70 -40.87 -28.36
CA VAL A 39 22.27 -41.23 -28.37
C VAL A 39 21.38 -40.14 -27.77
N MET A 40 21.76 -39.55 -26.64
CA MET A 40 21.06 -38.45 -25.98
C MET A 40 20.99 -37.20 -26.86
N PRO A 41 22.10 -36.67 -27.42
CA PRO A 41 22.04 -35.55 -28.35
C PRO A 41 21.29 -35.92 -29.63
N LEU A 42 21.37 -37.16 -30.13
CA LEU A 42 20.54 -37.59 -31.25
C LEU A 42 19.06 -37.51 -30.88
N TYR A 43 18.65 -38.08 -29.74
CA TYR A 43 17.26 -38.11 -29.26
C TYR A 43 16.71 -36.71 -28.92
N THR A 44 17.56 -35.82 -28.40
CA THR A 44 17.18 -34.42 -28.16
C THR A 44 17.14 -33.58 -29.45
N ARG A 45 18.01 -33.86 -30.43
CA ARG A 45 18.07 -33.19 -31.75
C ARG A 45 17.11 -33.77 -32.80
N LEU A 46 16.50 -34.93 -32.55
CA LEU A 46 15.55 -35.62 -33.45
C LEU A 46 14.12 -35.02 -33.41
N GLY A 47 13.86 -34.06 -32.52
CA GLY A 47 12.59 -33.33 -32.50
C GLY A 47 12.60 -32.16 -33.48
N ARG A 48 11.53 -32.00 -34.28
CA ARG A 48 11.34 -30.77 -35.07
C ARG A 48 11.24 -29.59 -34.10
N GLU A 49 12.26 -28.74 -34.13
CA GLU A 49 12.25 -27.46 -33.45
C GLU A 49 11.41 -26.48 -34.27
N ILE A 50 10.55 -25.73 -33.60
CA ILE A 50 9.67 -24.72 -34.16
C ILE A 50 10.01 -23.41 -33.45
N ASP A 51 10.04 -22.31 -34.18
CA ASP A 51 10.20 -20.99 -33.58
C ASP A 51 8.91 -20.62 -32.83
N THR A 52 9.06 -20.13 -31.60
CA THR A 52 7.91 -19.72 -30.79
C THR A 52 7.28 -18.48 -31.45
N PRO A 53 5.99 -18.51 -31.83
CA PRO A 53 5.32 -17.35 -32.43
C PRO A 53 5.18 -16.23 -31.40
N ASP A 54 5.13 -14.99 -31.89
CA ASP A 54 4.76 -13.84 -31.08
C ASP A 54 3.24 -13.76 -30.94
N VAL A 55 2.76 -13.89 -29.70
CA VAL A 55 1.36 -13.73 -29.35
C VAL A 55 1.14 -12.54 -28.40
N THR A 56 2.16 -11.70 -28.19
CA THR A 56 2.03 -10.48 -27.40
C THR A 56 1.04 -9.50 -28.05
N GLY A 57 0.19 -8.86 -27.26
CA GLY A 57 -0.88 -7.97 -27.72
C GLY A 57 -2.12 -8.64 -28.32
N LEU A 58 -2.09 -9.95 -28.59
CA LEU A 58 -3.26 -10.69 -29.06
C LEU A 58 -4.27 -10.93 -27.93
N ALA A 59 -5.55 -11.10 -28.30
CA ALA A 59 -6.55 -11.62 -27.37
C ALA A 59 -6.22 -13.07 -26.99
N ARG A 60 -6.58 -13.49 -25.77
CA ARG A 60 -6.31 -14.85 -25.29
C ARG A 60 -6.77 -15.94 -26.28
N GLU A 61 -7.99 -15.84 -26.81
CA GLU A 61 -8.49 -16.86 -27.75
C GLU A 61 -7.73 -16.85 -29.09
N GLU A 62 -7.25 -15.69 -29.52
CA GLU A 62 -6.44 -15.55 -30.74
C GLU A 62 -5.04 -16.13 -30.53
N ALA A 63 -4.40 -15.83 -29.38
CA ALA A 63 -3.12 -16.39 -28.99
C ALA A 63 -3.17 -17.92 -28.96
N GLU A 64 -4.22 -18.51 -28.39
CA GLU A 64 -4.42 -19.96 -28.37
C GLU A 64 -4.51 -20.55 -29.79
N LYS A 65 -5.27 -19.91 -30.69
CA LYS A 65 -5.37 -20.33 -32.08
C LYS A 65 -4.03 -20.25 -32.81
N VAL A 66 -3.23 -19.22 -32.56
CA VAL A 66 -1.89 -19.08 -33.12
C VAL A 66 -0.99 -20.19 -32.59
N LEU A 67 -0.94 -20.41 -31.28
CA LEU A 67 -0.14 -21.48 -30.68
C LEU A 67 -0.51 -22.86 -31.25
N ALA A 68 -1.79 -23.16 -31.39
CA ALA A 68 -2.27 -24.42 -31.96
C ALA A 68 -1.82 -24.64 -33.41
N ARG A 69 -1.78 -23.59 -34.24
CA ARG A 69 -1.26 -23.66 -35.62
C ARG A 69 0.22 -24.03 -35.69
N PHE A 70 1.02 -23.61 -34.70
CA PHE A 70 2.43 -23.97 -34.57
C PHE A 70 2.65 -25.27 -33.78
N ASN A 71 1.57 -26.04 -33.53
CA ASN A 71 1.60 -27.27 -32.74
C ASN A 71 2.16 -27.06 -31.33
N LEU A 72 1.95 -25.87 -30.75
CA LEU A 72 2.28 -25.52 -29.37
C LEU A 72 1.01 -25.57 -28.52
N LYS A 73 1.17 -25.81 -27.23
CA LYS A 73 0.05 -25.92 -26.28
C LYS A 73 -0.03 -24.66 -25.42
N LEU A 74 -1.24 -24.22 -25.12
CA LEU A 74 -1.45 -23.21 -24.08
C LEU A 74 -1.08 -23.81 -22.72
N GLY A 75 -0.20 -23.11 -22.00
CA GLY A 75 0.26 -23.48 -20.66
C GLY A 75 -0.52 -22.74 -19.57
N GLU A 76 0.20 -22.40 -18.49
CA GLU A 76 -0.34 -21.58 -17.41
C GLU A 76 -0.69 -20.17 -17.92
N VAL A 77 -1.89 -19.70 -17.59
CA VAL A 77 -2.32 -18.33 -17.88
C VAL A 77 -2.39 -17.57 -16.57
N ARG A 78 -1.53 -16.58 -16.39
CA ARG A 78 -1.56 -15.67 -15.23
C ARG A 78 -2.22 -14.38 -15.64
N VAL A 79 -2.98 -13.80 -14.72
CA VAL A 79 -3.66 -12.53 -14.95
C VAL A 79 -2.91 -11.43 -14.20
N VAL A 80 -2.27 -10.53 -14.93
CA VAL A 80 -1.41 -9.46 -14.38
C VAL A 80 -2.08 -8.10 -14.57
N ALA A 81 -1.79 -7.16 -13.69
CA ALA A 81 -2.16 -5.75 -13.89
C ALA A 81 -1.17 -5.14 -14.89
N ASP A 82 -1.69 -4.48 -15.92
CA ASP A 82 -0.87 -3.83 -16.93
C ASP A 82 -1.60 -2.57 -17.43
N THR A 83 -0.86 -1.45 -17.47
CA THR A 83 -1.42 -0.14 -17.84
C THR A 83 -1.32 0.13 -19.34
N LEU A 84 -0.56 -0.65 -20.10
CA LEU A 84 -0.33 -0.46 -21.53
C LEU A 84 -1.28 -1.31 -22.38
N GLN A 85 -1.50 -2.55 -21.96
CA GLN A 85 -2.34 -3.54 -22.62
C GLN A 85 -3.77 -3.49 -22.05
N PRO A 86 -4.81 -3.34 -22.88
CA PRO A 86 -6.20 -3.51 -22.47
C PRO A 86 -6.48 -4.87 -21.80
N PRO A 87 -7.52 -4.97 -20.96
CA PRO A 87 -7.93 -6.23 -20.36
C PRO A 87 -8.18 -7.31 -21.43
N GLY A 88 -7.69 -8.53 -21.17
CA GLY A 88 -7.84 -9.70 -22.04
C GLY A 88 -6.73 -9.89 -23.08
N ARG A 89 -5.74 -8.98 -23.15
CA ARG A 89 -4.59 -9.10 -24.07
C ARG A 89 -3.34 -9.69 -23.40
N VAL A 90 -2.55 -10.43 -24.17
CA VAL A 90 -1.28 -11.00 -23.70
C VAL A 90 -0.25 -9.89 -23.48
N VAL A 91 0.26 -9.78 -22.25
CA VAL A 91 1.32 -8.86 -21.84
C VAL A 91 2.69 -9.49 -22.11
N THR A 92 2.89 -10.71 -21.60
CA THR A 92 4.13 -11.46 -21.81
C THR A 92 3.84 -12.92 -22.11
N GLN A 93 4.81 -13.58 -22.72
CA GLN A 93 4.77 -15.02 -22.96
C GLN A 93 6.10 -15.67 -22.58
N PHE A 94 6.04 -16.93 -22.19
CA PHE A 94 7.22 -17.76 -21.97
C PHE A 94 7.03 -19.15 -22.57
N PRO A 95 7.92 -19.62 -23.47
CA PRO A 95 9.16 -18.98 -23.96
C PRO A 95 8.96 -17.70 -24.81
N PRO A 96 9.97 -16.82 -24.89
CA PRO A 96 9.85 -15.58 -25.66
C PRO A 96 9.74 -15.86 -27.17
N PRO A 97 9.18 -14.91 -27.95
CA PRO A 97 9.06 -15.03 -29.40
C PRO A 97 10.41 -15.33 -30.07
N GLY A 98 10.39 -16.12 -31.14
CA GLY A 98 11.58 -16.50 -31.92
C GLY A 98 12.48 -17.55 -31.25
N ARG A 99 12.16 -18.00 -30.02
CA ARG A 99 12.92 -19.08 -29.38
C ARG A 99 12.57 -20.42 -30.00
N LYS A 100 13.59 -21.22 -30.34
CA LYS A 100 13.42 -22.60 -30.80
C LYS A 100 12.94 -23.50 -29.67
N VAL A 101 11.80 -24.15 -29.88
CA VAL A 101 11.18 -25.07 -28.94
C VAL A 101 10.75 -26.34 -29.66
N LYS A 102 10.62 -27.45 -28.93
CA LYS A 102 10.07 -28.68 -29.51
C LYS A 102 8.59 -28.52 -29.80
N ALA A 103 8.12 -29.15 -30.88
CA ALA A 103 6.68 -29.30 -31.11
C ALA A 103 5.98 -29.89 -29.87
N GLY A 104 4.80 -29.38 -29.55
CA GLY A 104 4.01 -29.75 -28.38
C GLY A 104 4.41 -29.06 -27.08
N ARG A 105 5.41 -28.16 -27.10
CA ARG A 105 5.81 -27.38 -25.92
C ARG A 105 4.66 -26.47 -25.46
N THR A 106 4.52 -26.37 -24.14
CA THR A 106 3.59 -25.42 -23.50
C THR A 106 4.18 -24.01 -23.45
N VAL A 107 3.35 -23.03 -23.80
CA VAL A 107 3.66 -21.60 -23.70
C VAL A 107 2.79 -20.99 -22.59
N ALA A 108 3.42 -20.48 -21.54
CA ALA A 108 2.75 -19.74 -20.49
C ALA A 108 2.51 -18.30 -20.94
N LEU A 109 1.35 -17.73 -20.58
CA LEU A 109 0.95 -16.38 -20.96
C LEU A 109 0.61 -15.57 -19.72
N ASP A 110 1.09 -14.33 -19.66
CA ASP A 110 0.58 -13.33 -18.75
C ASP A 110 -0.43 -12.48 -19.52
N VAL A 111 -1.69 -12.42 -19.06
CA VAL A 111 -2.79 -11.69 -19.69
C VAL A 111 -3.14 -10.48 -18.83
N SER A 112 -3.31 -9.32 -19.47
CA SER A 112 -3.66 -8.08 -18.81
C SER A 112 -5.08 -8.16 -18.25
N ARG A 113 -5.29 -7.66 -17.02
CA ARG A 113 -6.63 -7.30 -16.50
C ARG A 113 -6.97 -5.83 -16.69
N GLY A 114 -6.14 -5.08 -17.42
CA GLY A 114 -6.22 -3.62 -17.55
C GLY A 114 -5.53 -2.89 -16.40
N SER A 115 -5.66 -1.56 -16.40
CA SER A 115 -5.21 -0.73 -15.28
C SER A 115 -6.07 -1.08 -14.06
N ASP A 116 -5.44 -1.50 -12.96
CA ASP A 116 -6.15 -1.75 -11.72
C ASP A 116 -6.36 -0.45 -10.95
N ARG A 117 -6.65 0.64 -11.67
CA ARG A 117 -6.81 1.96 -11.08
C ARG A 117 -8.23 2.17 -10.62
N VAL A 118 -8.35 2.77 -9.45
CA VAL A 118 -9.59 3.09 -8.76
C VAL A 118 -9.58 4.58 -8.43
N LEU A 119 -10.76 5.18 -8.42
CA LEU A 119 -10.90 6.58 -8.08
C LEU A 119 -11.04 6.75 -6.57
N VAL A 120 -10.42 7.80 -6.03
CA VAL A 120 -10.66 8.20 -4.64
C VAL A 120 -12.14 8.62 -4.50
N PRO A 121 -12.94 7.98 -3.64
CA PRO A 121 -14.32 8.36 -3.43
C PRO A 121 -14.42 9.72 -2.72
N ASP A 122 -15.55 10.40 -2.90
CA ASP A 122 -15.89 11.55 -2.06
C ASP A 122 -16.38 11.07 -0.69
N LEU A 123 -15.70 11.49 0.37
CA LEU A 123 -15.98 11.09 1.76
C LEU A 123 -16.42 12.29 2.61
N GLY A 124 -16.56 13.48 2.02
CA GLY A 124 -16.91 14.69 2.76
C GLY A 124 -18.22 14.54 3.53
N GLY A 125 -18.20 14.88 4.83
CA GLY A 125 -19.37 14.85 5.69
C GLY A 125 -19.81 13.46 6.15
N LEU A 126 -19.14 12.39 5.74
CA LEU A 126 -19.41 11.04 6.27
C LEU A 126 -18.78 10.85 7.65
N ARG A 127 -19.32 9.91 8.43
CA ARG A 127 -18.67 9.43 9.64
C ARG A 127 -17.52 8.49 9.30
N LEU A 128 -16.57 8.35 10.22
CA LEU A 128 -15.38 7.50 10.04
C LEU A 128 -15.73 6.07 9.62
N GLU A 129 -16.73 5.44 10.25
CA GLU A 129 -17.15 4.07 9.92
C GLU A 129 -17.70 3.94 8.50
N GLU A 130 -18.56 4.87 8.09
CA GLU A 130 -19.15 4.92 6.74
C GLU A 130 -18.07 5.13 5.67
N ALA A 131 -17.11 5.99 5.97
CA ALA A 131 -16.00 6.26 5.07
C ALA A 131 -15.05 5.07 4.93
N ILE A 132 -14.74 4.36 6.02
CA ILE A 132 -13.97 3.12 5.95
C ILE A 132 -14.67 2.11 5.03
N ALA A 133 -16.00 1.98 5.14
CA ALA A 133 -16.78 1.12 4.26
C ALA A 133 -16.73 1.59 2.79
N ALA A 134 -16.85 2.89 2.52
CA ALA A 134 -16.77 3.44 1.17
C ALA A 134 -15.38 3.25 0.53
N VAL A 135 -14.31 3.46 1.29
CA VAL A 135 -12.92 3.29 0.84
C VAL A 135 -12.62 1.83 0.52
N THR A 136 -13.04 0.92 1.39
CA THR A 136 -12.84 -0.53 1.17
C THR A 136 -13.67 -1.03 -0.01
N ALA A 137 -14.90 -0.54 -0.20
CA ALA A 137 -15.73 -0.83 -1.37
C ALA A 137 -15.10 -0.32 -2.67
N ALA A 138 -14.42 0.83 -2.64
CA ALA A 138 -13.67 1.38 -3.77
C ALA A 138 -12.37 0.61 -4.08
N GLY A 139 -11.98 -0.39 -3.26
CA GLY A 139 -10.74 -1.13 -3.43
C GLY A 139 -9.49 -0.38 -2.98
N LEU A 140 -9.65 0.62 -2.13
CA LEU A 140 -8.59 1.39 -1.48
C LEU A 140 -8.41 0.98 -0.02
N ARG A 141 -7.35 1.48 0.62
CA ARG A 141 -7.07 1.27 2.04
C ARG A 141 -7.06 2.59 2.79
N VAL A 142 -7.59 2.58 4.01
CA VAL A 142 -7.45 3.70 4.94
C VAL A 142 -6.07 3.63 5.57
N GLY A 143 -5.34 4.73 5.50
CA GLY A 143 -4.02 4.89 6.12
C GLY A 143 -4.12 5.63 7.43
N GLU A 144 -3.36 6.72 7.52
CA GLU A 144 -3.39 7.62 8.66
C GLU A 144 -4.73 8.34 8.72
N VAL A 145 -5.29 8.41 9.94
CA VAL A 145 -6.48 9.19 10.25
C VAL A 145 -6.03 10.38 11.07
N GLU A 146 -6.02 11.55 10.44
CA GLU A 146 -5.67 12.81 11.08
C GLU A 146 -6.88 13.40 11.78
N SER A 147 -6.65 14.01 12.93
CA SER A 147 -7.69 14.68 13.72
C SER A 147 -7.46 16.18 13.65
N LEU A 148 -8.32 16.91 12.92
CA LEU A 148 -8.20 18.36 12.79
C LEU A 148 -9.17 19.05 13.74
N ARG A 149 -8.65 19.92 14.60
CA ARG A 149 -9.46 20.71 15.53
C ARG A 149 -10.00 21.93 14.80
N THR A 150 -11.32 22.04 14.68
CA THR A 150 -11.99 23.15 14.01
C THR A 150 -13.36 23.40 14.65
N PRO A 151 -13.75 24.67 14.86
CA PRO A 151 -15.08 25.01 15.36
C PRO A 151 -16.16 24.94 14.26
N ASP A 152 -15.77 24.96 12.98
CA ASP A 152 -16.69 25.11 11.84
C ASP A 152 -17.45 23.82 11.51
N PHE A 153 -17.00 22.67 12.02
CA PHE A 153 -17.55 21.36 11.67
C PHE A 153 -18.03 20.61 12.90
N VAL A 154 -19.16 19.90 12.75
CA VAL A 154 -19.61 18.94 13.76
C VAL A 154 -18.51 17.90 13.99
N PRO A 155 -18.11 17.62 15.25
CA PRO A 155 -17.11 16.62 15.56
C PRO A 155 -17.46 15.22 15.02
N GLY A 156 -16.44 14.51 14.53
CA GLY A 156 -16.56 13.12 14.04
C GLY A 156 -16.93 12.98 12.57
N LEU A 157 -16.89 14.07 11.80
CA LEU A 157 -17.14 14.08 10.36
C LEU A 157 -15.83 14.17 9.59
N ILE A 158 -15.79 13.60 8.40
CA ILE A 158 -14.64 13.78 7.50
C ILE A 158 -14.72 15.15 6.84
N ILE A 159 -13.61 15.88 6.95
CA ILE A 159 -13.48 17.23 6.41
C ILE A 159 -12.51 17.29 5.24
N ALA A 160 -11.57 16.36 5.14
CA ALA A 160 -10.62 16.31 4.05
C ALA A 160 -10.11 14.88 3.81
N VAL A 161 -9.72 14.63 2.57
CA VAL A 161 -9.12 13.37 2.12
C VAL A 161 -7.91 13.71 1.27
N ARG A 162 -6.84 12.93 1.42
CA ARG A 162 -5.63 13.04 0.59
C ARG A 162 -5.26 11.66 0.02
N PRO A 163 -5.09 11.54 -1.31
CA PRO A 163 -5.30 12.54 -2.37
C PRO A 163 -6.76 13.01 -2.51
N MET A 164 -7.00 14.06 -3.30
CA MET A 164 -8.35 14.64 -3.46
C MET A 164 -9.32 13.62 -4.11
N PRO A 165 -10.63 13.70 -3.80
CA PRO A 165 -11.65 12.90 -4.48
C PRO A 165 -11.54 12.98 -6.00
N GLY A 166 -11.75 11.87 -6.68
CA GLY A 166 -11.58 11.74 -8.13
C GLY A 166 -10.14 11.51 -8.61
N THR A 167 -9.15 11.52 -7.72
CA THR A 167 -7.78 11.12 -8.09
C THR A 167 -7.73 9.62 -8.42
N GLU A 168 -7.06 9.24 -9.50
CA GLU A 168 -6.80 7.84 -9.83
C GLU A 168 -5.62 7.29 -9.04
N LEU A 169 -5.83 6.17 -8.36
CA LEU A 169 -4.82 5.44 -7.62
C LEU A 169 -4.83 3.97 -7.99
N ASP A 170 -3.70 3.28 -7.81
CA ASP A 170 -3.67 1.83 -7.98
C ASP A 170 -4.51 1.13 -6.88
N ARG A 171 -5.12 0.00 -7.20
CA ARG A 171 -5.89 -0.79 -6.23
C ARG A 171 -5.03 -1.12 -5.02
N ASN A 172 -5.64 -1.07 -3.84
CA ASN A 172 -5.01 -1.20 -2.53
C ASN A 172 -4.06 -0.05 -2.15
N ALA A 173 -4.03 1.04 -2.91
CA ALA A 173 -3.38 2.26 -2.46
C ALA A 173 -4.03 2.79 -1.18
N THR A 174 -3.21 3.46 -0.39
CA THR A 174 -3.60 4.01 0.90
C THR A 174 -3.97 5.48 0.76
N ILE A 175 -5.06 5.91 1.40
CA ILE A 175 -5.46 7.31 1.49
C ILE A 175 -5.45 7.79 2.94
N ILE A 176 -5.18 9.08 3.13
CA ILE A 176 -5.22 9.74 4.43
C ILE A 176 -6.57 10.44 4.55
N ILE A 177 -7.18 10.32 5.72
CA ILE A 177 -8.48 10.93 6.02
C ILE A 177 -8.32 11.87 7.19
N ALA A 178 -8.84 13.09 7.07
CA ALA A 178 -8.91 14.04 8.18
C ALA A 178 -10.34 14.10 8.73
N VAL A 179 -10.46 13.87 10.03
CA VAL A 179 -11.71 13.89 10.79
C VAL A 179 -11.76 15.17 11.63
N SER A 180 -12.92 15.81 11.71
CA SER A 180 -13.17 16.93 12.61
C SER A 180 -13.11 16.46 14.07
N ALA A 181 -12.27 17.13 14.85
CA ALA A 181 -12.25 17.02 16.30
C ALA A 181 -12.79 18.32 16.91
N PRO A 182 -13.37 18.23 18.12
CA PRO A 182 -13.78 19.43 18.83
C PRO A 182 -12.57 20.35 19.01
N ALA A 183 -12.82 21.66 18.87
CA ALA A 183 -11.82 22.68 19.18
C ALA A 183 -11.22 22.39 20.56
N GLY A 184 -9.88 22.47 20.66
CA GLY A 184 -9.20 22.20 21.91
C GLY A 184 -9.59 23.24 22.97
N LYS A 185 -9.57 22.84 24.24
CA LYS A 185 -9.68 23.81 25.34
C LYS A 185 -8.33 24.48 25.58
N PHE A 186 -8.34 25.77 25.86
CA PHE A 186 -7.19 26.56 26.27
C PHE A 186 -7.49 27.28 27.59
N PRO A 187 -6.46 27.65 28.38
CA PRO A 187 -6.70 28.34 29.65
C PRO A 187 -7.24 29.74 29.40
N MET A 188 -8.29 30.13 30.15
CA MET A 188 -8.89 31.45 30.11
C MET A 188 -7.82 32.51 30.43
N PRO A 189 -7.60 33.50 29.54
CA PRO A 189 -6.64 34.57 29.80
C PRO A 189 -7.06 35.41 31.01
N ASN A 190 -6.06 36.02 31.66
CA ASN A 190 -6.32 37.03 32.67
C ASN A 190 -6.66 38.36 31.98
N LEU A 191 -7.88 38.83 32.21
CA LEU A 191 -8.44 40.10 31.74
C LEU A 191 -8.67 41.07 32.91
N THR A 192 -8.54 40.61 34.16
CA THR A 192 -8.69 41.47 35.35
C THR A 192 -7.60 42.53 35.39
N GLY A 193 -7.96 43.75 35.78
CA GLY A 193 -7.07 44.92 35.78
C GLY A 193 -6.80 45.52 34.39
N MET A 194 -7.35 44.96 33.31
CA MET A 194 -7.23 45.54 31.96
C MET A 194 -8.38 46.51 31.67
N ASN A 195 -8.15 47.42 30.71
CA ASN A 195 -9.23 48.26 30.16
C ASN A 195 -10.17 47.40 29.31
N ILE A 196 -11.47 47.68 29.37
CA ILE A 196 -12.51 46.97 28.61
C ILE A 196 -12.25 46.89 27.10
N GLU A 197 -11.70 47.95 26.48
CA GLU A 197 -11.37 47.94 25.05
C GLU A 197 -10.29 46.89 24.74
N THR A 198 -9.22 46.87 25.54
CA THR A 198 -8.13 45.89 25.41
C THR A 198 -8.63 44.48 25.71
N ALA A 199 -9.41 44.31 26.78
CA ALA A 199 -9.97 43.02 27.17
C ALA A 199 -10.89 42.47 26.08
N SER A 200 -11.77 43.31 25.52
CA SER A 200 -12.67 42.91 24.42
C SER A 200 -11.90 42.50 23.16
N GLY A 201 -10.80 43.17 22.84
CA GLY A 201 -9.92 42.80 21.73
C GLY A 201 -9.26 41.44 21.93
N ILE A 202 -8.79 41.14 23.15
CA ILE A 202 -8.23 39.82 23.49
C ILE A 202 -9.31 38.74 23.38
N VAL A 203 -10.47 38.94 23.98
CA VAL A 203 -11.61 38.00 23.92
C VAL A 203 -11.97 37.68 22.46
N ALA A 204 -12.13 38.70 21.62
CA ALA A 204 -12.44 38.51 20.21
C ALA A 204 -11.33 37.78 19.44
N SER A 205 -10.05 38.10 19.72
CA SER A 205 -8.91 37.44 19.07
C SER A 205 -8.76 35.95 19.40
N GLN A 206 -9.30 35.53 20.56
CA GLN A 206 -9.30 34.14 21.03
C GLN A 206 -10.58 33.39 20.62
N GLY A 207 -11.45 33.99 19.80
CA GLY A 207 -12.70 33.38 19.34
C GLY A 207 -13.75 33.21 20.45
N LEU A 208 -13.59 33.90 21.58
CA LEU A 208 -14.54 33.90 22.69
C LEU A 208 -15.65 34.94 22.45
N ILE A 209 -16.85 34.68 22.99
CA ILE A 209 -18.00 35.55 22.81
C ILE A 209 -18.20 36.42 24.05
N LEU A 210 -18.06 37.74 23.90
CA LEU A 210 -18.30 38.67 25.00
C LEU A 210 -19.81 38.84 25.24
N THR A 211 -20.26 38.56 26.46
CA THR A 211 -21.64 38.86 26.91
C THR A 211 -21.78 40.35 27.29
N PRO A 212 -23.01 40.89 27.40
CA PRO A 212 -23.19 42.28 27.81
C PRO A 212 -22.44 42.60 29.10
N VAL A 213 -21.54 43.57 29.00
CA VAL A 213 -20.68 44.01 30.11
C VAL A 213 -21.57 44.58 31.21
N ARG A 214 -21.28 44.21 32.46
CA ARG A 214 -21.98 44.72 33.64
C ARG A 214 -21.10 45.72 34.35
N ASP A 215 -21.72 46.79 34.83
CA ASP A 215 -21.04 47.81 35.61
C ASP A 215 -21.23 47.55 37.11
N ALA A 216 -20.19 47.79 37.90
CA ALA A 216 -20.24 47.73 39.36
C ALA A 216 -19.56 48.96 39.98
N PRO A 217 -20.18 49.62 40.99
CA PRO A 217 -19.58 50.74 41.69
C PRO A 217 -18.24 50.34 42.31
N SER A 218 -17.19 51.11 42.05
CA SER A 218 -15.84 50.85 42.58
C SER A 218 -14.99 52.11 42.64
N ASP A 219 -13.97 52.09 43.50
CA ASP A 219 -12.92 53.11 43.58
C ASP A 219 -11.84 52.93 42.50
N GLU A 220 -11.93 51.85 41.71
CA GLU A 220 -11.02 51.61 40.59
C GLU A 220 -11.29 52.54 39.39
N PRO A 221 -10.29 52.72 38.49
CA PRO A 221 -10.48 53.53 37.29
C PRO A 221 -11.66 53.03 36.45
N VAL A 222 -12.52 53.97 36.04
CA VAL A 222 -13.71 53.66 35.22
C VAL A 222 -13.34 52.88 33.97
N GLY A 223 -14.05 51.79 33.70
CA GLY A 223 -13.82 50.91 32.56
C GLY A 223 -12.70 49.87 32.75
N MET A 224 -12.13 49.76 33.95
CA MET A 224 -11.24 48.67 34.33
C MET A 224 -12.04 47.40 34.65
N VAL A 225 -11.61 46.26 34.13
CA VAL A 225 -12.23 44.95 34.39
C VAL A 225 -11.89 44.52 35.82
N MET A 226 -12.91 44.42 36.67
CA MET A 226 -12.77 43.96 38.05
C MET A 226 -12.95 42.46 38.17
N PHE A 227 -13.95 41.92 37.46
CA PHE A 227 -14.24 40.50 37.48
C PHE A 227 -14.41 39.97 36.07
N GLN A 228 -13.94 38.74 35.88
CA GLN A 228 -14.19 37.95 34.70
C GLN A 228 -14.83 36.62 35.10
N TYR A 229 -15.67 36.10 34.21
CA TYR A 229 -16.14 34.72 34.27
C TYR A 229 -16.13 34.14 32.86
N PRO A 230 -15.49 32.99 32.61
CA PRO A 230 -14.75 32.14 33.55
C PRO A 230 -13.49 32.80 34.17
N GLU A 231 -13.06 32.30 35.33
CA GLU A 231 -11.84 32.77 36.03
C GLU A 231 -10.56 32.41 35.25
N GLU A 232 -9.48 33.13 35.50
CA GLU A 232 -8.15 32.86 34.91
C GLU A 232 -7.78 31.37 35.02
N GLY A 233 -7.25 30.81 33.93
CA GLY A 233 -6.80 29.42 33.89
C GLY A 233 -7.92 28.38 33.74
N THR A 234 -9.19 28.77 33.84
CA THR A 234 -10.31 27.88 33.55
C THR A 234 -10.26 27.43 32.09
N PRO A 235 -10.40 26.12 31.78
CA PRO A 235 -10.32 25.65 30.40
C PRO A 235 -11.56 26.06 29.59
N VAL A 236 -11.37 26.97 28.64
CA VAL A 236 -12.39 27.50 27.72
C VAL A 236 -12.15 26.99 26.29
N ALA A 237 -13.21 26.87 25.51
CA ALA A 237 -13.19 26.53 24.09
C ALA A 237 -13.57 27.73 23.22
N ASP A 238 -13.24 27.64 21.93
CA ASP A 238 -13.70 28.59 20.92
C ASP A 238 -15.23 28.69 20.94
N GLY A 239 -15.76 29.91 20.92
CA GLY A 239 -17.20 30.19 21.05
C GLY A 239 -17.75 30.21 22.48
N ASP A 240 -16.96 29.91 23.51
CA ASP A 240 -17.41 30.04 24.90
C ASP A 240 -17.69 31.51 25.26
N THR A 241 -18.69 31.72 26.11
CA THR A 241 -19.11 33.05 26.53
C THR A 241 -18.30 33.57 27.71
N VAL A 242 -17.85 34.82 27.63
CA VAL A 242 -17.14 35.53 28.70
C VAL A 242 -18.01 36.65 29.25
N ALA A 243 -18.17 36.70 30.56
CA ALA A 243 -18.80 37.80 31.28
C ALA A 243 -17.75 38.66 31.97
N LEU A 244 -17.82 39.97 31.75
CA LEU A 244 -16.96 40.96 32.39
C LEU A 244 -17.80 41.89 33.26
N ILE A 245 -17.27 42.19 34.44
CA ILE A 245 -17.76 43.26 35.30
C ILE A 245 -16.69 44.35 35.34
N VAL A 246 -17.06 45.57 34.99
CA VAL A 246 -16.15 46.72 34.95
C VAL A 246 -16.50 47.73 36.04
N ALA A 247 -15.48 48.48 36.47
CA ALA A 247 -15.63 49.55 37.44
C ALA A 247 -16.44 50.71 36.86
N SER A 248 -17.48 51.11 37.59
CA SER A 248 -18.27 52.31 37.34
C SER A 248 -18.16 53.29 38.51
N PRO A 249 -18.43 54.59 38.30
CA PRO A 249 -18.39 55.58 39.36
C PRO A 249 -19.31 55.19 40.52
N VAL A 250 -18.83 55.36 41.76
CA VAL A 250 -19.70 55.28 42.94
C VAL A 250 -20.61 56.50 42.95
N GLU A 251 -21.92 56.28 42.83
CA GLU A 251 -22.89 57.35 42.95
C GLU A 251 -22.85 57.88 44.40
N PRO A 252 -22.67 59.20 44.62
CA PRO A 252 -22.66 59.75 45.97
C PRO A 252 -24.01 59.46 46.65
N ALA A 253 -23.96 59.02 47.90
CA ALA A 253 -25.16 58.75 48.68
C ALA A 253 -26.09 59.99 48.66
N PRO A 254 -27.42 59.82 48.53
CA PRO A 254 -28.33 60.96 48.59
C PRO A 254 -28.11 61.69 49.92
N ASP A 255 -27.86 62.99 49.86
CA ASP A 255 -27.74 63.82 51.06
C ASP A 255 -29.00 63.62 51.92
N GLU A 256 -28.84 63.06 53.13
CA GLU A 256 -29.92 63.02 54.13
C GLU A 256 -30.25 64.48 54.50
N GLN A 257 -31.39 64.98 54.00
CA GLN A 257 -31.93 66.31 54.32
C GLN A 257 -32.58 66.35 55.70
#